data_AF-A0A7X9PBY6-F1
#
_entry.id   AF-A0A7X9PBY6-F1
#
_cell.length_a   1.000
_cell.length_b   1.000
_cell.length_c   1.000
_cell.angle_alpha   90.00
_cell.angle_beta   90.00
_cell.angle_gamma   90.00
#
_symmetry.space_group_name_H-M   'P 1'
#
loop_
_entity.id
_entity.type
_entity.pdbx_description
1 polymer ?
#
loop_
_entity_poly.entity_id
_entity_poly.type
_entity_poly.pdbx_seq_one_letter_code
_entity_poly.pdbx_strand_id
1 'polypeptide(L)'
;MTDNNTIHPDLPVGNIVSIGTVLDSSDTLSRAVEALQNTPSRGVLVMHNGYYFGLLTDAEVARALATDPAMTAGEASAREVPVIPADTPCRDALRTLAEADLPALPVVARDGRLLGAISRAELLETLYRRRRPASIGGMATPLGVYLSDGIHRGGVGDLALILTGVFLFIGSLLSAAVALGVVFAWRRLGLAGIIPDPWIITPAFLLAFAA
;
A
#
# COMPACT_ATOMS: atom_id res chain seq x y z
N MET A 1 -23.23 7.89 17.47
CA MET A 1 -22.12 7.87 16.50
C MET A 1 -20.92 7.36 17.30
N THR A 2 -20.64 6.06 17.23
CA THR A 2 -19.66 5.38 18.09
C THR A 2 -18.25 5.74 17.67
N ASP A 3 -17.45 6.23 18.61
CA ASP A 3 -16.03 6.58 18.44
C ASP A 3 -15.19 5.34 18.14
N ASN A 4 -15.11 4.94 16.87
CA ASN A 4 -14.26 3.85 16.36
C ASN A 4 -12.76 4.23 16.30
N ASN A 5 -12.30 5.17 17.14
CA ASN A 5 -10.97 5.78 17.07
C ASN A 5 -10.12 5.59 18.34
N THR A 6 -10.63 4.92 19.36
CA THR A 6 -9.80 4.57 20.51
C THR A 6 -8.86 3.43 20.13
N ILE A 7 -7.55 3.70 20.22
CA ILE A 7 -6.56 2.64 20.40
C ILE A 7 -7.08 1.78 21.55
N HIS A 8 -7.18 0.47 21.37
CA HIS A 8 -7.51 -0.47 22.45
C HIS A 8 -6.19 -1.07 22.97
N PRO A 9 -5.38 -0.33 23.75
CA PRO A 9 -4.12 -0.85 24.27
C PRO A 9 -4.34 -2.03 25.23
N ASP A 10 -5.55 -2.12 25.79
CA ASP A 10 -5.98 -3.12 26.76
C ASP A 10 -6.74 -4.29 26.10
N LEU A 11 -6.76 -4.36 24.77
CA LEU A 11 -7.32 -5.52 24.09
C LEU A 11 -6.48 -6.75 24.47
N PRO A 12 -7.11 -7.84 24.95
CA PRO A 12 -6.41 -9.06 25.26
C PRO A 12 -5.89 -9.69 23.97
N VAL A 13 -4.65 -10.20 24.01
CA VAL A 13 -4.00 -10.87 22.87
C VAL A 13 -4.82 -12.04 22.33
N GLY A 14 -5.62 -12.69 23.18
CA GLY A 14 -6.54 -13.78 22.84
C GLY A 14 -7.44 -13.50 21.63
N ASN A 15 -7.79 -12.23 21.39
CA ASN A 15 -8.67 -11.85 20.28
C ASN A 15 -7.95 -11.75 18.92
N ILE A 16 -6.62 -11.82 18.89
CA ILE A 16 -5.78 -11.60 17.70
C ILE A 16 -4.79 -12.76 17.52
N VAL A 17 -4.93 -13.83 18.30
CA VAL A 17 -4.08 -15.01 18.19
C VAL A 17 -4.26 -15.64 16.81
N SER A 18 -3.14 -15.78 16.10
CA SER A 18 -3.08 -16.54 14.86
C SER A 18 -2.61 -17.96 15.17
N ILE A 19 -3.37 -18.94 14.68
CA ILE A 19 -2.93 -20.34 14.69
C ILE A 19 -1.92 -20.47 13.56
N GLY A 20 -0.63 -20.38 13.92
CA GLY A 20 0.47 -20.63 13.00
C GLY A 20 0.69 -22.12 12.76
N THR A 21 1.82 -22.45 12.13
CA THR A 21 2.24 -23.84 11.98
C THR A 21 2.68 -24.40 13.34
N VAL A 22 2.07 -25.52 13.72
CA VAL A 22 2.37 -26.25 14.96
C VAL A 22 2.87 -27.64 14.61
N LEU A 23 3.96 -28.06 15.24
CA LEU A 23 4.53 -29.40 15.14
C LEU A 23 4.41 -30.13 16.46
N ASP A 24 4.38 -31.46 16.41
CA ASP A 24 4.59 -32.26 17.60
C ASP A 24 6.08 -32.36 17.91
N SER A 25 6.42 -32.44 19.19
CA SER A 25 7.75 -32.78 19.69
C SER A 25 8.34 -34.05 19.06
N SER A 26 7.51 -35.03 18.68
CA SER A 26 7.95 -36.27 18.03
C SER A 26 8.17 -36.13 16.52
N ASP A 27 7.84 -34.98 15.92
CA ASP A 27 8.03 -34.75 14.49
C ASP A 27 9.52 -34.67 14.13
N THR A 28 9.83 -35.04 12.89
CA THR A 28 11.19 -35.01 12.36
C THR A 28 11.63 -33.59 12.03
N LEU A 29 12.96 -33.35 12.09
CA LEU A 29 13.54 -32.08 11.66
C LEU A 29 13.21 -31.71 10.21
N SER A 30 13.06 -32.68 9.30
CA SER A 30 12.67 -32.42 7.91
C SER A 30 11.29 -31.78 7.80
N ARG A 31 10.32 -32.27 8.59
CA ARG A 31 8.98 -31.69 8.67
C ARG A 31 9.03 -30.27 9.26
N ALA A 32 9.97 -30.03 10.16
CA ALA A 32 10.20 -28.72 10.74
C ALA A 32 10.80 -27.71 9.76
N VAL A 33 11.74 -28.15 8.93
CA VAL A 33 12.28 -27.36 7.81
C VAL A 33 11.18 -27.02 6.81
N GLU A 34 10.33 -27.98 6.44
CA GLU A 34 9.19 -27.76 5.54
C GLU A 34 8.20 -26.74 6.13
N ALA A 35 7.89 -26.87 7.43
CA ALA A 35 7.04 -25.92 8.15
C ALA A 35 7.62 -24.50 8.15
N LEU A 36 8.93 -24.35 8.36
CA LEU A 36 9.62 -23.05 8.32
C LEU A 36 9.65 -22.45 6.91
N GLN A 37 9.89 -23.25 5.87
CA GLN A 37 9.89 -22.76 4.49
C GLN A 37 8.53 -22.17 4.07
N ASN A 38 7.44 -22.74 4.57
CA ASN A 38 6.09 -22.25 4.29
C ASN A 38 5.74 -21.01 5.12
N THR A 39 6.41 -20.75 6.25
CA THR A 39 6.12 -19.60 7.13
C THR A 39 7.36 -19.10 7.87
N PRO A 40 8.36 -18.55 7.15
CA PRO A 40 9.67 -18.20 7.72
C PRO A 40 9.61 -17.08 8.74
N SER A 41 8.59 -16.21 8.65
CA SER A 41 8.50 -14.97 9.44
C SER A 41 7.92 -15.15 10.85
N ARG A 42 7.33 -16.31 11.18
CA ARG A 42 6.62 -16.51 12.46
C ARG A 42 7.28 -17.52 13.39
N GLY A 43 8.25 -18.31 12.90
CA GLY A 43 8.76 -19.48 13.62
C GLY A 43 7.71 -20.58 13.74
N VAL A 44 8.14 -21.80 14.07
CA VAL A 44 7.26 -22.95 14.22
C VAL A 44 7.13 -23.32 15.69
N LEU A 45 5.89 -23.45 16.16
CA LEU A 45 5.62 -23.80 17.55
C LEU A 45 5.67 -25.32 17.70
N VAL A 46 6.37 -25.80 18.72
CA VAL A 46 6.44 -27.22 19.07
C VAL A 46 5.53 -27.49 20.26
N MET A 47 4.70 -28.52 20.14
CA MET A 47 3.74 -28.95 21.15
C MET A 47 4.08 -30.38 21.61
N HIS A 48 3.85 -30.68 22.88
CA HIS A 48 3.92 -32.05 23.40
C HIS A 48 2.65 -32.33 24.22
N ASN A 49 1.89 -33.36 23.86
CA ASN A 49 0.67 -33.76 24.56
C ASN A 49 -0.37 -32.63 24.76
N GLY A 50 -0.49 -31.71 23.79
CA GLY A 50 -1.44 -30.59 23.88
C GLY A 50 -0.92 -29.35 24.62
N TYR A 51 0.31 -29.39 25.13
CA TYR A 51 0.97 -28.28 25.83
C TYR A 51 2.09 -27.69 24.99
N TYR A 52 2.32 -26.39 25.16
CA TYR A 52 3.46 -25.71 24.55
C TYR A 52 4.78 -26.31 25.06
N PHE A 53 5.67 -26.67 24.14
CA PHE A 53 6.96 -27.29 24.45
C PHE A 53 8.16 -26.40 24.08
N GLY A 54 8.09 -25.68 22.97
CA GLY A 54 9.17 -24.79 22.54
C GLY A 54 8.91 -24.07 21.22
N LEU A 55 9.83 -23.18 20.84
CA LEU A 55 9.84 -22.50 19.55
C LEU A 55 11.00 -23.01 18.70
N LEU A 56 10.75 -23.15 17.41
CA LEU A 56 11.76 -23.51 16.43
C LEU A 56 11.87 -22.39 15.39
N THR A 57 13.01 -21.72 15.31
CA THR A 57 13.33 -20.76 14.25
C THR A 57 14.43 -21.31 13.35
N ASP A 58 14.75 -20.57 12.27
CA ASP A 58 15.84 -20.93 11.36
C ASP A 58 17.18 -21.12 12.10
N ALA A 59 17.42 -20.35 13.17
CA ALA A 59 18.63 -20.46 13.97
C ALA A 59 18.70 -21.79 14.75
N GLU A 60 17.59 -22.24 15.32
CA GLU A 60 17.50 -23.53 16.02
C GLU A 60 17.67 -24.68 15.05
N VAL A 61 17.01 -24.62 13.89
CA VAL A 61 17.12 -25.68 12.87
C VAL A 61 18.53 -25.78 12.31
N ALA A 62 19.18 -24.65 12.01
CA ALA A 62 20.57 -24.67 11.56
C ALA A 62 21.51 -25.29 12.61
N ARG A 63 21.32 -24.96 13.89
CA ARG A 63 22.10 -25.51 15.01
C ARG A 63 21.85 -27.00 15.21
N ALA A 64 20.60 -27.42 15.09
CA ALA A 64 20.17 -28.82 15.21
C ALA A 64 20.75 -29.68 14.09
N LEU A 65 20.64 -29.24 12.82
CA LEU A 65 21.20 -29.94 11.67
C LEU A 65 22.74 -30.05 11.73
N ALA A 66 23.42 -29.07 12.33
CA ALA A 66 24.86 -29.10 12.55
C ALA A 66 25.28 -30.08 13.66
N THR A 67 24.38 -30.39 14.59
CA THR A 67 24.65 -31.28 15.73
C THR A 67 24.29 -32.72 15.39
N ASP A 68 23.02 -32.96 15.06
CA ASP A 68 22.50 -34.26 14.64
C ASP A 68 21.27 -34.09 13.74
N PRO A 69 21.34 -34.49 12.46
CA PRO A 69 20.20 -34.40 11.54
C PRO A 69 19.06 -35.39 11.84
N ALA A 70 19.27 -36.42 12.67
CA ALA A 70 18.23 -37.37 13.08
C ALA A 70 17.44 -36.91 14.31
N MET A 71 17.81 -35.78 14.91
CA MET A 71 17.17 -35.22 16.09
C MET A 71 15.70 -34.84 15.81
N THR A 72 14.87 -34.86 16.83
CA THR A 72 13.44 -34.51 16.73
C THR A 72 13.21 -33.01 16.85
N ALA A 73 12.05 -32.53 16.40
CA ALA A 73 11.66 -31.12 16.54
C ALA A 73 11.63 -30.66 18.01
N GLY A 74 11.24 -31.56 18.93
CA GLY A 74 11.27 -31.29 20.37
C GLY A 74 12.69 -31.09 20.91
N GLU A 75 13.63 -31.94 20.53
CA GLU A 75 15.03 -31.85 20.96
C GLU A 75 15.75 -30.63 20.39
N ALA A 76 15.38 -30.22 19.17
CA ALA A 76 15.90 -29.01 18.51
C ALA A 76 15.30 -27.70 19.04
N SER A 77 14.15 -27.75 19.73
CA SER A 77 13.39 -26.56 20.11
C SER A 77 14.05 -25.74 21.22
N ALA A 78 13.96 -24.41 21.11
CA ALA A 78 14.32 -23.50 22.18
C ALA A 78 13.22 -23.50 23.25
N ARG A 79 13.58 -23.88 24.48
CA ARG A 79 12.66 -23.98 25.63
C ARG A 79 12.58 -22.72 26.48
N GLU A 80 13.56 -21.82 26.37
CA GLU A 80 13.62 -20.56 27.13
C GLU A 80 12.90 -19.42 26.39
N VAL A 81 11.67 -19.68 25.95
CA VAL A 81 10.86 -18.67 25.27
C VAL A 81 9.75 -18.18 26.21
N PRO A 82 9.65 -16.85 26.45
CA PRO A 82 8.57 -16.32 27.26
C PRO A 82 7.22 -16.59 26.60
N VAL A 83 6.32 -17.21 27.37
CA VAL A 83 4.92 -17.45 26.99
C VAL A 83 4.02 -16.44 27.67
N ILE A 84 2.98 -16.00 26.96
CA ILE A 84 2.00 -15.05 27.49
C ILE A 84 0.60 -15.68 27.54
N PRO A 85 -0.19 -15.42 28.58
CA PRO A 85 -1.57 -15.88 28.62
C PRO A 85 -2.49 -15.03 27.73
N ALA A 86 -3.61 -15.62 27.29
CA ALA A 86 -4.54 -15.00 26.34
C ALA A 86 -5.15 -13.66 26.81
N ASP A 87 -5.20 -13.44 28.12
CA ASP A 87 -5.71 -12.23 28.76
C ASP A 87 -4.67 -11.10 28.88
N THR A 88 -3.42 -11.33 28.46
CA THR A 88 -2.39 -10.28 28.44
C THR A 88 -2.76 -9.14 27.48
N PRO A 89 -2.61 -7.87 27.89
CA PRO A 89 -2.82 -6.72 27.01
C PRO A 89 -1.85 -6.71 25.83
N CYS A 90 -2.30 -6.33 24.63
CA CYS A 90 -1.44 -6.21 23.45
C CYS A 90 -0.21 -5.33 23.67
N ARG A 91 -0.33 -4.27 24.47
CA ARG A 91 0.80 -3.39 24.82
C ARG A 91 1.90 -4.15 25.58
N ASP A 92 1.52 -4.95 26.56
CA ASP A 92 2.46 -5.70 27.39
C ASP A 92 3.09 -6.83 26.58
N ALA A 93 2.30 -7.52 25.74
CA ALA A 93 2.80 -8.50 24.80
C ALA A 93 3.83 -7.92 23.83
N LEU A 94 3.61 -6.70 23.31
CA LEU A 94 4.58 -6.02 22.45
C LEU A 94 5.88 -5.69 23.19
N ARG A 95 5.79 -5.30 24.47
CA ARG A 95 6.96 -5.04 25.31
C ARG A 95 7.76 -6.33 25.52
N THR A 96 7.10 -7.42 25.92
CA THR A 96 7.75 -8.73 26.09
C THR A 96 8.39 -9.23 24.81
N LEU A 97 7.74 -9.05 23.65
CA LEU A 97 8.29 -9.45 22.35
C LEU A 97 9.53 -8.63 21.99
N ALA A 98 9.54 -7.32 22.29
CA ALA A 98 10.67 -6.43 22.04
C ALA A 98 11.85 -6.71 22.98
N GLU A 99 11.58 -7.09 24.23
CA GLU A 99 12.62 -7.43 25.22
C GLU A 99 13.27 -8.79 24.92
N ALA A 100 12.49 -9.75 24.42
CA ALA A 100 12.97 -11.10 24.11
C ALA A 100 13.66 -11.24 22.72
N ASP A 101 13.55 -10.21 21.87
CA ASP A 101 14.02 -10.22 20.46
C ASP A 101 13.54 -11.44 19.65
N LEU A 102 12.28 -11.85 19.88
CA LEU A 102 11.67 -13.00 19.21
C LEU A 102 10.74 -12.58 18.06
N PRO A 103 10.62 -13.41 17.01
CA PRO A 103 9.73 -13.11 15.88
C PRO A 103 8.24 -13.19 16.26
N ALA A 104 7.90 -14.06 17.20
CA ALA A 104 6.54 -14.25 17.70
C ALA A 104 6.55 -14.73 19.16
N LEU A 105 5.50 -14.40 19.90
CA LEU A 105 5.25 -14.92 21.25
C LEU A 105 4.19 -16.02 21.21
N PRO A 106 4.43 -17.18 21.84
CA PRO A 106 3.39 -18.18 22.03
C PRO A 106 2.34 -17.68 23.03
N VAL A 107 1.07 -17.89 22.67
CA VAL A 107 -0.09 -17.53 23.49
C VAL A 107 -0.73 -18.80 24.03
N VAL A 108 -0.88 -18.87 25.35
CA VAL A 108 -1.45 -20.03 26.06
C VAL A 108 -2.77 -19.66 26.74
N ALA A 109 -3.65 -20.65 26.86
CA ALA A 109 -4.84 -20.55 27.69
C ALA A 109 -4.47 -20.66 29.17
N ARG A 110 -5.43 -20.33 30.06
CA ARG A 110 -5.23 -20.41 31.52
C ARG A 110 -4.95 -21.82 32.03
N ASP A 111 -5.34 -22.84 31.27
CA ASP A 111 -5.07 -24.26 31.53
C ASP A 111 -3.72 -24.75 30.98
N GLY A 112 -2.91 -23.84 30.40
CA GLY A 112 -1.59 -24.14 29.84
C GLY A 112 -1.61 -24.69 28.41
N ARG A 113 -2.79 -24.79 27.79
CA ARG A 113 -2.90 -25.26 26.40
C ARG A 113 -2.45 -24.18 25.44
N LEU A 114 -1.72 -24.56 24.39
CA LEU A 114 -1.30 -23.63 23.35
C LEU A 114 -2.51 -23.19 22.52
N LEU A 115 -2.76 -21.88 22.46
CA LEU A 115 -3.79 -21.30 21.61
C LEU A 115 -3.25 -20.89 20.24
N GLY A 116 -1.98 -20.47 20.19
CA GLY A 116 -1.30 -20.10 18.95
C GLY A 116 -0.09 -19.22 19.19
N ALA A 117 0.26 -18.38 18.21
CA ALA A 117 1.32 -17.38 18.31
C ALA A 117 0.79 -16.01 17.91
N ILE A 118 1.47 -14.98 18.40
CA ILE A 118 1.26 -13.61 17.96
C ILE A 118 2.59 -13.00 17.51
N SER A 119 2.62 -12.47 16.29
CA SER A 119 3.80 -11.86 15.70
C SER A 119 3.88 -10.36 15.99
N ARG A 120 5.09 -9.80 15.83
CA ARG A 120 5.29 -8.35 15.90
C ARG A 120 4.37 -7.59 14.95
N ALA A 121 4.17 -8.09 13.73
CA ALA A 121 3.37 -7.43 12.72
C ALA A 121 1.90 -7.33 13.13
N GLU A 122 1.34 -8.39 13.73
CA GLU A 122 -0.06 -8.43 14.20
C GLU A 122 -0.28 -7.52 15.42
N LEU A 123 0.68 -7.49 16.35
CA LEU A 123 0.67 -6.55 17.48
C LEU A 123 0.72 -5.10 17.00
N LEU A 124 1.63 -4.79 16.07
CA LEU A 124 1.74 -3.45 15.50
C LEU A 124 0.51 -3.08 14.69
N GLU A 125 -0.04 -3.98 13.87
CA GLU A 125 -1.27 -3.72 13.12
C GLU A 125 -2.43 -3.39 14.05
N THR A 126 -2.55 -4.12 15.16
CA THR A 126 -3.60 -3.88 16.15
C THR A 126 -3.42 -2.54 16.86
N LEU A 127 -2.22 -2.28 17.38
CA LEU A 127 -1.93 -1.08 18.17
C LEU A 127 -1.90 0.18 17.30
N TYR A 128 -1.51 0.04 16.03
CA TYR A 128 -1.35 1.13 15.07
C TYR A 128 -2.33 1.02 13.89
N ARG A 129 -3.52 0.43 14.11
CA ARG A 129 -4.58 0.20 13.08
C ARG A 129 -5.13 1.47 12.40
N ARG A 130 -4.44 2.59 12.52
CA ARG A 130 -4.67 3.84 11.79
C ARG A 130 -3.34 4.41 11.33
N ARG A 131 -2.91 4.00 10.12
CA ARG A 131 -2.26 4.84 9.09
C ARG A 131 -2.12 4.12 7.75
N ARG A 132 -3.15 3.38 7.32
CA ARG A 132 -3.48 3.52 5.89
C ARG A 132 -4.21 4.87 5.84
N PRO A 133 -3.61 5.96 5.31
CA PRO A 133 -4.45 7.10 4.98
C PRO A 133 -5.64 6.53 4.21
N ALA A 134 -6.86 6.97 4.53
CA ALA A 134 -8.03 6.60 3.76
C ALA A 134 -7.63 6.69 2.28
N SER A 135 -7.88 5.65 1.47
CA SER A 135 -7.42 5.65 0.08
C SER A 135 -7.90 6.95 -0.56
N ILE A 136 -6.98 7.90 -0.76
CA ILE A 136 -7.33 9.18 -1.32
C ILE A 136 -7.38 8.95 -2.81
N GLY A 137 -8.56 8.56 -3.29
CA GLY A 137 -8.84 8.49 -4.71
C GLY A 137 -8.68 9.89 -5.30
N GLY A 138 -8.02 9.97 -6.45
CA GLY A 138 -7.94 11.16 -7.28
C GLY A 138 -8.77 10.95 -8.53
N MET A 139 -9.67 11.88 -8.88
CA MET A 139 -10.18 11.93 -10.24
C MET A 139 -9.16 12.69 -11.07
N ALA A 140 -8.42 11.98 -11.92
CA ALA A 140 -7.51 12.62 -12.87
C ALA A 140 -8.35 13.30 -13.95
N THR A 141 -8.50 14.62 -13.83
CA THR A 141 -9.12 15.43 -14.87
C THR A 141 -8.02 16.15 -15.66
N PRO A 142 -8.26 16.54 -16.92
CA PRO A 142 -7.35 17.42 -17.65
C PRO A 142 -7.05 18.75 -16.93
N LEU A 143 -7.84 19.08 -15.90
CA LEU A 143 -7.83 20.33 -15.14
C LEU A 143 -7.25 20.18 -13.72
N GLY A 144 -6.71 19.00 -13.38
CA GLY A 144 -6.07 18.74 -12.09
C GLY A 144 -6.55 17.46 -11.39
N VAL A 145 -5.91 17.13 -10.28
CA VAL A 145 -6.23 15.97 -9.44
C VAL A 145 -7.07 16.43 -8.25
N TYR A 146 -8.32 16.00 -8.24
CA TYR A 146 -9.25 16.24 -7.14
C TYR A 146 -9.21 15.07 -6.17
N LEU A 147 -8.83 15.34 -4.93
CA LEU A 147 -8.78 14.32 -3.89
C LEU A 147 -10.19 14.08 -3.32
N SER A 148 -10.44 12.83 -2.92
CA SER A 148 -11.70 12.37 -2.31
C SER A 148 -12.04 13.05 -0.99
N ASP A 149 -11.11 13.83 -0.41
CA ASP A 149 -11.30 14.53 0.86
C ASP A 149 -12.08 15.85 0.71
N GLY A 150 -12.32 16.31 -0.51
CA GLY A 150 -13.09 17.52 -0.83
C GLY A 150 -12.44 18.84 -0.41
N ILE A 151 -11.29 18.81 0.26
CA ILE A 151 -10.63 19.99 0.86
C ILE A 151 -9.28 20.26 0.18
N HIS A 152 -8.58 19.23 -0.30
CA HIS A 152 -7.24 19.39 -0.87
C HIS A 152 -7.27 19.13 -2.38
N ARG A 153 -6.82 20.12 -3.16
CA ARG A 153 -6.66 20.02 -4.62
C ARG A 153 -5.18 20.01 -4.97
N GLY A 154 -4.76 19.09 -5.84
CA GLY A 154 -3.41 19.05 -6.40
C GLY A 154 -3.44 19.35 -7.89
N GLY A 155 -2.78 20.44 -8.31
CA GLY A 155 -2.72 20.82 -9.73
C GLY A 155 -2.59 22.32 -9.95
N VAL A 156 -2.71 22.72 -11.22
CA VAL A 156 -2.69 24.13 -11.64
C VAL A 156 -3.95 24.82 -11.12
N GLY A 157 -3.80 25.93 -10.40
CA GLY A 157 -4.95 26.63 -9.79
C GLY A 157 -5.90 27.24 -10.82
N ASP A 158 -7.17 27.39 -10.45
CA ASP A 158 -8.24 27.92 -11.31
C ASP A 158 -7.86 29.26 -11.97
N LEU A 159 -7.12 30.12 -11.25
CA LEU A 159 -6.61 31.40 -11.75
C LEU A 159 -5.61 31.25 -12.90
N ALA A 160 -4.71 30.28 -12.83
CA ALA A 160 -3.72 30.07 -13.88
C ALA A 160 -4.41 29.60 -15.18
N LEU A 161 -5.44 28.76 -15.07
CA LEU A 161 -6.25 28.35 -16.22
C LEU A 161 -7.02 29.53 -16.84
N ILE A 162 -7.67 30.35 -16.01
CA ILE A 162 -8.37 31.56 -16.47
C ILE A 162 -7.38 32.48 -17.19
N LEU A 163 -6.19 32.68 -16.62
CA LEU A 163 -5.17 33.54 -17.21
C LEU A 163 -4.66 33.01 -18.55
N THR A 164 -4.49 31.68 -18.70
CA THR A 164 -4.16 31.06 -19.99
C THR A 164 -5.26 31.30 -21.02
N GLY A 165 -6.53 31.13 -20.64
CA GLY A 165 -7.67 31.41 -21.51
C GLY A 165 -7.72 32.88 -21.96
N VAL A 166 -7.54 33.81 -21.02
CA VAL A 166 -7.48 35.25 -21.29
C VAL A 166 -6.31 35.59 -22.22
N PHE A 167 -5.13 35.00 -21.97
CA PHE A 167 -3.96 35.20 -22.82
C PHE A 167 -4.21 34.75 -24.27
N LEU A 168 -4.77 33.54 -24.46
CA LEU A 168 -5.10 33.03 -25.79
C LEU A 168 -6.18 33.89 -26.47
N PHE A 169 -7.18 34.35 -25.72
CA PHE A 169 -8.24 35.20 -26.24
C PHE A 169 -7.71 36.56 -26.72
N ILE A 170 -6.87 37.21 -25.92
CA ILE A 170 -6.21 38.47 -26.30
C ILE A 170 -5.35 38.28 -27.55
N GLY A 171 -4.58 37.20 -27.61
CA GLY A 171 -3.76 36.86 -28.78
C GLY A 171 -4.62 36.68 -30.05
N SER A 172 -5.76 36.00 -29.94
CA SER A 172 -6.72 35.83 -31.04
C SER A 172 -7.29 37.16 -31.52
N LEU A 173 -7.64 38.05 -30.59
CA LEU A 173 -8.20 39.37 -30.90
C LEU A 173 -7.18 40.28 -31.58
N LEU A 174 -5.93 40.25 -31.12
CA LEU A 174 -4.82 40.97 -31.74
C LEU A 174 -4.54 40.44 -33.15
N SER A 175 -4.51 39.11 -33.32
CA SER A 175 -4.33 38.47 -34.63
C SER A 175 -5.42 38.90 -35.61
N ALA A 176 -6.69 38.91 -35.18
CA ALA A 176 -7.81 39.36 -36.00
C ALA A 176 -7.72 40.85 -36.37
N ALA A 177 -7.32 41.70 -35.41
CA ALA A 177 -7.13 43.13 -35.65
C ALA A 177 -6.03 43.41 -36.67
N VAL A 178 -4.90 42.69 -36.59
CA VAL A 178 -3.81 42.79 -37.57
C VAL A 178 -4.30 42.32 -38.95
N ALA A 179 -4.99 41.19 -39.04
CA ALA A 179 -5.51 40.69 -40.31
C ALA A 179 -6.48 41.67 -40.97
N LEU A 180 -7.44 42.21 -40.21
CA LEU A 180 -8.37 43.25 -40.69
C LEU A 180 -7.62 44.52 -41.11
N GLY A 181 -6.61 44.93 -40.35
CA GLY A 181 -5.76 46.07 -40.68
C GLY A 181 -5.00 45.88 -42.00
N VAL A 182 -4.43 44.70 -42.23
CA VAL A 182 -3.75 44.35 -43.49
C VAL A 182 -4.72 44.38 -44.66
N VAL A 183 -5.90 43.77 -44.52
CA VAL A 183 -6.94 43.78 -45.56
C VAL A 183 -7.40 45.20 -45.87
N PHE A 184 -7.62 46.03 -44.84
CA PHE A 184 -8.02 47.42 -45.02
C PHE A 184 -6.93 48.25 -45.71
N ALA A 185 -5.66 48.08 -45.31
CA ALA A 185 -4.53 48.76 -45.93
C ALA A 185 -4.38 48.37 -47.41
N TRP A 186 -4.51 47.09 -47.74
CA TRP A 186 -4.49 46.60 -49.13
C TRP A 186 -5.63 47.16 -49.96
N ARG A 187 -6.86 47.19 -49.43
CA ARG A 187 -8.01 47.83 -50.11
C ARG A 187 -7.76 49.32 -50.36
N ARG A 188 -7.17 50.02 -49.38
CA ARG A 188 -6.88 51.46 -49.47
C ARG A 188 -5.77 51.80 -50.48
N LEU A 189 -4.77 50.92 -50.63
CA LEU A 189 -3.66 51.08 -51.59
C LEU A 189 -4.04 50.72 -53.03
N GLY A 190 -5.29 50.31 -53.29
CA GLY A 190 -5.76 49.98 -54.65
C GLY A 190 -5.15 48.70 -55.23
N LEU A 191 -4.51 47.87 -54.39
CA LEU A 191 -3.85 46.62 -54.79
C LEU A 191 -4.82 45.42 -54.88
N ALA A 192 -6.13 45.68 -54.83
CA ALA A 192 -7.19 44.66 -54.86
C ALA A 192 -7.23 43.82 -56.15
N GLY A 193 -6.45 44.18 -57.18
CA GLY A 193 -6.37 43.44 -58.45
C GLY A 193 -5.14 42.53 -58.61
N ILE A 194 -4.23 42.44 -57.63
CA ILE A 194 -2.95 41.71 -57.78
C ILE A 194 -3.00 40.28 -57.20
N ILE A 195 -3.96 39.98 -56.33
CA ILE A 195 -4.17 38.63 -55.77
C ILE A 195 -5.64 38.27 -55.95
N PRO A 196 -5.99 37.11 -56.56
CA PRO A 196 -7.38 36.69 -56.68
C PRO A 196 -7.98 36.49 -55.27
N ASP A 197 -9.21 36.97 -55.08
CA ASP A 197 -9.94 36.83 -53.82
C ASP A 197 -9.88 35.37 -53.31
N PRO A 198 -9.43 35.10 -52.08
CA PRO A 198 -9.32 33.74 -51.54
C PRO A 198 -10.68 33.04 -51.35
N TRP A 199 -11.78 33.78 -51.52
CA TRP A 199 -13.15 33.27 -51.48
C TRP A 199 -13.75 32.99 -52.86
N ILE A 200 -13.02 33.30 -53.94
CA ILE A 200 -13.40 32.87 -55.29
C ILE A 200 -12.73 31.51 -55.54
N ILE A 201 -13.26 30.49 -54.87
CA ILE A 201 -13.24 29.15 -55.43
C ILE A 201 -14.27 29.21 -56.57
N THR A 202 -13.88 29.68 -57.74
CA THR A 202 -14.71 29.46 -58.92
C THR A 202 -14.89 27.95 -59.09
N PRO A 203 -16.09 27.45 -59.44
CA PRO A 203 -16.34 26.02 -59.62
C PRO A 203 -15.43 25.36 -60.68
N ALA A 204 -14.74 26.16 -61.51
CA ALA A 204 -13.71 25.69 -62.44
C ALA A 204 -12.45 25.12 -61.73
N PHE A 205 -12.09 25.61 -60.54
CA PHE A 205 -10.88 25.13 -59.83
C PHE A 205 -11.08 23.74 -59.20
N LEU A 206 -12.31 23.39 -58.81
CA LEU A 206 -12.65 22.05 -58.29
C LEU A 206 -12.73 20.97 -59.38
N LEU A 207 -12.99 21.35 -60.64
CA LEU A 207 -13.05 20.41 -61.76
C LEU A 207 -11.67 20.03 -62.32
N ALA A 208 -10.63 20.83 -62.07
CA ALA A 208 -9.27 20.56 -62.55
C ALA A 208 -8.51 19.51 -61.71
N PHE A 209 -9.03 19.11 -60.55
CA PHE A 209 -8.43 18.11 -59.65
C PHE A 209 -9.21 16.78 -59.61
N ALA A 210 -10.31 16.68 -60.37
CA ALA A 210 -11.22 15.53 -60.36
C ALA A 210 -11.14 14.67 -61.65
N ALA A 211 -10.13 14.88 -62.50
CA ALA A 211 -9.81 14.05 -63.67
C ALA A 211 -8.37 13.53 -63.55
#